data_AF-A0A9W4M6M5-F1
#
_entry.id   AF-A0A9W4M6M5-F1
#
_cell.length_a   1.000
_cell.length_b   1.000
_cell.length_c   1.000
_cell.angle_alpha   90.00
_cell.angle_beta   90.00
_cell.angle_gamma   90.00
#
_symmetry.space_group_name_H-M   'P 1'
#
loop_
_entity.id
_entity.type
_entity.pdbx_description
1 polymer ?
#
loop_
_entity_poly.entity_id
_entity_poly.type
_entity_poly.pdbx_seq_one_letter_code
_entity_poly.pdbx_strand_id
1 'polypeptide(L)'
;MPSRTTGLNRAKATRFLSAGFMSIVLGLSLAPGTAQAQAGTAVCKRDLFVLESTLSNALRNLEAVAQASDDAKCSAYRKHVDVMREASKTFTRCTTGRERQENVTQMDASVADFQALIRSRCAKP
;
A
#
# COMPACT_ATOMS: atom_id res chain seq x y z
N MET A 1 -7.21 -7.18 -51.25
CA MET A 1 -7.53 -5.87 -51.86
C MET A 1 -8.51 -5.14 -50.94
N PRO A 2 -8.47 -3.80 -50.83
CA PRO A 2 -7.56 -3.00 -49.98
C PRO A 2 -8.37 -2.23 -48.89
N SER A 3 -7.78 -1.66 -47.84
CA SER A 3 -7.11 -0.34 -47.82
C SER A 3 -6.56 -0.15 -46.40
N ARG A 4 -5.28 0.12 -46.11
CA ARG A 4 -4.38 1.23 -46.49
C ARG A 4 -4.94 2.61 -46.10
N THR A 5 -4.45 3.15 -44.98
CA THR A 5 -4.04 4.55 -44.72
C THR A 5 -3.17 4.46 -43.45
N THR A 6 -1.83 4.55 -43.46
CA THR A 6 -0.92 5.64 -43.88
C THR A 6 -1.37 7.00 -43.33
N GLY A 7 -0.66 7.48 -42.31
CA GLY A 7 -0.91 8.79 -41.71
C GLY A 7 0.21 9.26 -40.78
N LEU A 8 1.46 9.13 -41.19
CA LEU A 8 2.60 9.86 -40.63
C LEU A 8 2.44 11.34 -41.01
N ASN A 9 2.29 12.24 -40.04
CA ASN A 9 2.48 13.69 -40.24
C ASN A 9 3.12 14.26 -38.96
N ARG A 10 4.45 14.38 -38.92
CA ARG A 10 5.26 15.49 -39.46
C ARG A 10 5.06 16.78 -38.68
N ALA A 11 5.95 16.95 -37.70
CA ALA A 11 6.68 18.17 -37.36
C ALA A 11 6.01 19.52 -37.66
N LYS A 12 5.74 20.28 -36.59
CA LYS A 12 5.97 21.73 -36.59
C LYS A 12 6.76 22.11 -35.36
N ALA A 13 8.09 22.06 -35.52
CA ALA A 13 9.02 22.87 -34.76
C ALA A 13 8.65 24.34 -35.01
N THR A 14 8.09 25.00 -34.01
CA THR A 14 7.78 26.43 -34.11
C THR A 14 8.62 27.13 -33.06
N ARG A 15 9.82 27.53 -33.49
CA ARG A 15 10.65 28.50 -32.79
C ARG A 15 9.88 29.82 -32.76
N PHE A 16 9.40 30.22 -31.60
CA PHE A 16 9.04 31.60 -31.34
C PHE A 16 9.99 32.12 -30.27
N LEU A 17 11.05 32.81 -30.72
CA LEU A 17 11.68 33.86 -29.94
C LEU A 17 10.65 34.97 -29.75
N SER A 18 10.31 35.29 -28.52
CA SER A 18 9.88 36.64 -28.14
C SER A 18 9.98 36.78 -26.63
N ALA A 19 10.82 37.72 -26.21
CA ALA A 19 10.94 38.19 -24.85
C ALA A 19 9.59 38.69 -24.35
N GLY A 20 9.16 38.18 -23.21
CA GLY A 20 7.96 38.60 -22.52
C GLY A 20 8.09 38.25 -21.05
N PHE A 21 8.75 39.13 -20.30
CA PHE A 21 8.70 39.14 -18.84
C PHE A 21 7.24 39.40 -18.44
N MET A 22 6.47 38.34 -18.24
CA MET A 22 5.18 38.42 -17.57
C MET A 22 5.19 37.39 -16.45
N SER A 23 5.68 37.85 -15.30
CA SER A 23 5.61 37.16 -14.02
C SER A 23 4.14 36.86 -13.70
N ILE A 24 3.68 35.67 -14.08
CA ILE A 24 2.54 35.04 -13.45
C ILE A 24 3.10 34.41 -12.18
N VAL A 25 2.84 35.09 -11.05
CA VAL A 25 2.96 34.51 -9.72
C VAL A 25 2.00 33.33 -9.69
N LEU A 26 2.52 32.15 -10.00
CA LEU A 26 1.78 30.90 -9.91
C LEU A 26 1.59 30.66 -8.41
N GLY A 27 0.39 30.99 -7.93
CA GLY A 27 -0.02 30.76 -6.56
C GLY A 27 0.29 29.32 -6.18
N LEU A 28 1.17 29.16 -5.20
CA LEU A 28 1.46 27.90 -4.54
C LEU A 28 0.20 27.49 -3.77
N SER A 29 -0.76 26.91 -4.49
CA SER A 29 -1.89 26.22 -3.88
C SER A 29 -1.32 25.03 -3.12
N LEU A 30 -1.14 25.21 -1.81
CA LEU A 30 -1.06 24.12 -0.83
C LEU A 30 -2.39 23.36 -0.89
N ALA A 31 -2.52 22.48 -1.89
CA ALA A 31 -3.51 21.43 -1.84
C ALA A 31 -3.10 20.51 -0.68
N PRO A 32 -3.94 20.27 0.33
CA PRO A 32 -3.69 19.21 1.29
C PRO A 32 -3.54 17.93 0.48
N GLY A 33 -2.35 17.34 0.56
CA GLY A 33 -1.94 16.24 -0.30
C GLY A 33 -2.99 15.13 -0.26
N THR A 34 -3.68 14.95 -1.39
CA THR A 34 -4.28 13.65 -1.68
C THR A 34 -3.14 12.65 -1.57
N ALA A 35 -3.25 11.64 -0.71
CA ALA A 35 -2.26 10.58 -0.61
C ALA A 35 -2.15 9.90 -1.98
N GLN A 36 -1.25 10.41 -2.82
CA GLN A 36 -1.01 9.85 -4.13
C GLN A 36 -0.46 8.46 -3.89
N ALA A 37 -1.01 7.46 -4.58
CA ALA A 37 -0.47 6.13 -4.57
C ALA A 37 1.02 6.22 -4.92
N GLN A 38 1.90 5.82 -3.99
CA GLN A 38 3.36 5.91 -4.11
C GLN A 38 3.94 4.66 -4.76
N ALA A 39 3.10 3.90 -5.47
CA ALA A 39 3.47 2.64 -6.08
C ALA A 39 4.65 2.82 -7.04
N GLY A 40 5.61 1.89 -6.96
CA GLY A 40 6.82 1.92 -7.76
C GLY A 40 7.95 2.83 -7.26
N THR A 41 7.74 3.64 -6.22
CA THR A 41 8.80 4.45 -5.60
C THR A 41 9.83 3.59 -4.85
N ALA A 42 11.06 4.07 -4.70
CA ALA A 42 12.10 3.38 -3.90
C ALA A 42 11.69 3.18 -2.44
N VAL A 43 10.93 4.14 -1.88
CA VAL A 43 10.33 4.03 -0.54
C VAL A 43 9.38 2.84 -0.48
N CYS A 44 8.43 2.74 -1.42
CA CYS A 44 7.48 1.63 -1.43
C CYS A 44 8.13 0.27 -1.67
N LYS A 45 9.18 0.18 -2.49
CA LYS A 45 9.94 -1.08 -2.65
C LYS A 45 10.55 -1.54 -1.34
N ARG A 46 11.17 -0.61 -0.59
CA ARG A 46 11.73 -0.90 0.74
C ARG A 46 10.64 -1.28 1.73
N ASP A 47 9.55 -0.51 1.78
CA ASP A 47 8.46 -0.73 2.73
C ASP A 47 7.80 -2.09 2.49
N LEU A 48 7.59 -2.49 1.22
CA LEU A 48 7.07 -3.82 0.87
C LEU A 48 8.04 -4.94 1.24
N PHE A 49 9.35 -4.75 1.08
CA PHE A 49 10.34 -5.73 1.52
C PHE A 49 10.37 -5.90 3.05
N VAL A 50 10.32 -4.79 3.79
CA VAL A 50 10.22 -4.80 5.26
C VAL A 50 8.91 -5.46 5.69
N LEU A 51 7.81 -5.18 4.98
CA LEU A 51 6.51 -5.78 5.26
C LEU A 51 6.57 -7.31 5.13
N GLU A 52 7.17 -7.84 4.06
CA GLU A 52 7.31 -9.29 3.86
C GLU A 52 8.05 -9.97 5.03
N SER A 53 9.15 -9.38 5.47
CA SER A 53 9.88 -9.85 6.66
C SER A 53 9.02 -9.79 7.92
N THR A 54 8.26 -8.70 8.07
CA THR A 54 7.37 -8.48 9.23
C THR A 54 6.24 -9.50 9.28
N LEU A 55 5.60 -9.79 8.14
CA LEU A 55 4.56 -10.82 8.01
C LEU A 55 5.12 -12.21 8.35
N SER A 56 6.27 -12.55 7.79
CA SER A 56 6.98 -13.79 8.09
C SER A 56 7.31 -13.93 9.58
N ASN A 57 7.74 -12.85 10.24
CA ASN A 57 8.00 -12.83 11.68
C ASN A 57 6.72 -12.98 12.51
N ALA A 58 5.61 -12.35 12.10
CA ALA A 58 4.34 -12.47 12.78
C ALA A 58 3.82 -13.91 12.78
N LEU A 59 3.92 -14.60 11.63
CA LEU A 59 3.57 -16.02 11.53
C LEU A 59 4.45 -16.90 12.42
N ARG A 60 5.77 -16.73 12.39
CA ARG A 60 6.70 -17.44 13.29
C ARG A 60 6.37 -17.20 14.76
N ASN A 61 5.96 -15.98 15.12
CA ASN A 61 5.56 -15.68 16.49
C ASN A 61 4.29 -16.43 16.89
N LEU A 62 3.30 -16.55 15.99
CA LEU A 62 2.10 -17.36 16.23
C LEU A 62 2.44 -18.84 16.43
N GLU A 63 3.34 -19.39 15.60
CA GLU A 63 3.84 -20.77 15.72
C GLU A 63 4.56 -20.98 17.06
N ALA A 64 5.44 -20.05 17.44
CA ALA A 64 6.21 -20.13 18.67
C ALA A 64 5.32 -20.15 19.94
N VAL A 65 4.17 -19.47 19.91
CA VAL A 65 3.24 -19.46 21.04
C VAL A 65 2.16 -20.54 20.98
N ALA A 66 2.16 -21.41 19.97
CA ALA A 66 1.09 -22.40 19.76
C ALA A 66 0.87 -23.32 20.97
N GLN A 67 1.94 -23.64 21.70
CA GLN A 67 1.92 -24.47 22.90
C GLN A 67 2.13 -23.67 24.20
N ALA A 68 2.17 -22.33 24.13
CA ALA A 68 2.33 -21.47 25.28
C ALA A 68 1.02 -21.31 26.07
N SER A 69 1.08 -20.58 27.19
CA SER A 69 -0.11 -20.20 27.97
C SER A 69 -1.10 -19.37 27.14
N ASP A 70 -2.37 -19.38 27.55
CA ASP A 70 -3.41 -18.62 26.88
C ASP A 70 -3.12 -17.11 26.88
N ASP A 71 -2.53 -16.56 27.95
CA ASP A 71 -2.11 -15.16 28.01
C ASP A 71 -1.06 -14.82 26.94
N ALA A 72 -0.07 -15.70 26.75
CA ALA A 72 0.95 -15.52 25.72
C ALA A 72 0.35 -15.59 24.31
N LYS A 73 -0.56 -16.54 24.07
CA LYS A 73 -1.32 -16.64 22.82
C LYS A 73 -2.14 -15.38 22.55
N CYS A 74 -2.87 -14.91 23.55
CA CYS A 74 -3.71 -13.73 23.44
C CYS A 74 -2.91 -12.45 23.18
N SER A 75 -1.74 -12.30 23.80
CA SER A 75 -0.80 -11.22 23.48
C SER A 75 -0.31 -11.30 22.03
N ALA A 76 0.08 -12.50 21.57
CA ALA A 76 0.52 -12.72 20.20
C ALA A 76 -0.58 -12.46 19.17
N TYR A 77 -1.83 -12.88 19.43
CA TYR A 77 -2.97 -12.62 18.54
C TYR A 77 -3.24 -11.12 18.39
N ARG A 78 -3.21 -10.37 19.50
CA ARG A 78 -3.38 -8.91 19.47
C ARG A 78 -2.28 -8.24 18.63
N LYS A 79 -1.02 -8.65 18.83
CA LYS A 79 0.11 -8.16 18.03
C LYS A 79 0.00 -8.52 16.56
N HIS A 80 -0.48 -9.72 16.23
CA HIS A 80 -0.71 -10.14 14.85
C HIS A 80 -1.77 -9.26 14.16
N VAL A 81 -2.88 -8.94 14.84
CA VAL A 81 -3.89 -8.01 14.33
C VAL A 81 -3.29 -6.64 14.00
N ASP A 82 -2.41 -6.10 14.86
CA ASP A 82 -1.75 -4.82 14.62
C ASP A 82 -0.84 -4.88 13.39
N VAL A 83 -0.09 -5.97 13.21
CA VAL A 83 0.75 -6.19 12.02
C VAL A 83 -0.11 -6.25 10.76
N MET A 84 -1.21 -7.01 10.75
CA MET A 84 -2.08 -7.13 9.57
C MET A 84 -2.72 -5.78 9.20
N ARG A 85 -3.12 -4.97 10.20
CA ARG A 85 -3.65 -3.61 9.95
C ARG A 85 -2.60 -2.71 9.30
N GLU A 86 -1.36 -2.78 9.75
CA GLU A 86 -0.27 -1.98 9.17
C GLU A 86 0.12 -2.46 7.77
N ALA A 87 0.06 -3.78 7.54
CA ALA A 87 0.20 -4.38 6.22
C ALA A 87 -0.86 -3.87 5.24
N SER A 88 -2.13 -3.85 5.64
CA SER A 88 -3.25 -3.34 4.85
C SER A 88 -3.03 -1.88 4.41
N LYS A 89 -2.56 -1.01 5.32
CA LYS A 89 -2.19 0.38 4.99
C LYS A 89 -1.01 0.46 4.02
N THR A 90 0.02 -0.36 4.22
CA THR A 90 1.21 -0.38 3.37
C THR A 90 0.85 -0.81 1.95
N PHE A 91 0.07 -1.88 1.78
CA PHE A 91 -0.42 -2.30 0.48
C PHE A 91 -1.32 -1.23 -0.16
N THR A 92 -2.24 -0.63 0.60
CA THR A 92 -3.07 0.48 0.11
C THR A 92 -2.25 1.63 -0.48
N ARG A 93 -1.13 1.98 0.15
CA ARG A 93 -0.24 3.05 -0.31
C ARG A 93 0.68 2.64 -1.46
N CYS A 94 1.22 1.40 -1.42
CA CYS A 94 2.37 1.00 -2.21
C CYS A 94 2.09 0.06 -3.39
N THR A 95 0.89 -0.52 -3.48
CA THR A 95 0.46 -1.32 -4.65
C THR A 95 -0.73 -0.65 -5.34
N THR A 96 -1.18 -1.15 -6.49
CA THR A 96 -2.35 -0.61 -7.22
C THR A 96 -3.16 -1.73 -7.87
N GLY A 97 -4.32 -1.40 -8.44
CA GLY A 97 -5.15 -2.35 -9.18
C GLY A 97 -5.58 -3.57 -8.37
N ARG A 98 -5.62 -4.73 -9.03
CA ARG A 98 -6.05 -6.00 -8.45
C ARG A 98 -5.12 -6.47 -7.32
N GLU A 99 -3.81 -6.30 -7.47
CA GLU A 99 -2.83 -6.66 -6.43
C GLU A 99 -3.11 -5.95 -5.11
N ARG A 100 -3.45 -4.66 -5.15
CA ARG A 100 -3.85 -3.92 -3.95
C ARG A 100 -5.09 -4.53 -3.32
N GLN A 101 -6.12 -4.78 -4.11
CA GLN A 101 -7.40 -5.28 -3.63
C GLN A 101 -7.24 -6.65 -2.94
N GLU A 102 -6.50 -7.56 -3.58
CA GLU A 102 -6.26 -8.90 -3.05
C GLU A 102 -5.46 -8.86 -1.74
N ASN A 103 -4.39 -8.08 -1.69
CA ASN A 103 -3.57 -8.00 -0.48
C ASN A 103 -4.30 -7.33 0.68
N VAL A 104 -4.98 -6.21 0.43
CA VAL A 104 -5.77 -5.51 1.46
C VAL A 104 -6.88 -6.41 2.00
N THR A 105 -7.63 -7.07 1.11
CA THR A 105 -8.71 -7.99 1.51
C THR A 105 -8.20 -9.15 2.35
N GLN A 106 -7.06 -9.74 1.99
CA GLN A 106 -6.46 -10.83 2.77
C GLN A 106 -6.02 -10.36 4.17
N MET A 107 -5.41 -9.18 4.28
CA MET A 107 -5.01 -8.63 5.57
C MET A 107 -6.23 -8.34 6.44
N ASP A 108 -7.27 -7.73 5.87
CA ASP A 108 -8.50 -7.38 6.59
C ASP A 108 -9.29 -8.63 7.02
N ALA A 109 -9.30 -9.69 6.21
CA ALA A 109 -9.88 -10.98 6.58
C ALA A 109 -9.14 -11.61 7.77
N SER A 110 -7.80 -11.65 7.72
CA SER A 110 -6.96 -12.11 8.83
C SER A 110 -7.22 -11.31 10.11
N VAL A 111 -7.38 -9.99 9.99
CA VAL A 111 -7.78 -9.13 11.13
C VAL A 111 -9.11 -9.58 11.72
N ALA A 112 -10.13 -9.83 10.88
CA ALA A 112 -11.45 -10.25 11.34
C ALA A 112 -11.41 -11.61 12.05
N ASP A 113 -10.68 -12.58 11.48
CA ASP A 113 -10.53 -13.93 12.04
C ASP A 113 -9.85 -13.89 13.41
N PHE A 114 -8.71 -13.19 13.52
CA PHE A 114 -8.00 -13.08 14.79
C PHE A 114 -8.75 -12.25 15.83
N GLN A 115 -9.50 -11.23 15.43
CA GLN A 115 -10.40 -10.53 16.35
C GLN A 115 -11.51 -11.44 16.88
N ALA A 116 -12.05 -12.35 16.06
CA ALA A 116 -13.01 -13.34 16.52
C ALA A 116 -12.38 -14.32 17.54
N LEU A 117 -11.15 -14.78 17.29
CA LEU A 117 -10.38 -15.58 18.25
C LEU A 117 -10.13 -14.84 19.57
N ILE A 118 -9.73 -13.57 19.50
CA ILE A 118 -9.50 -12.73 20.68
C ILE A 118 -10.80 -12.56 21.47
N ARG A 119 -11.92 -12.25 20.81
CA ARG A 119 -13.22 -12.09 21.49
C ARG A 119 -13.68 -13.36 22.18
N SER A 120 -13.43 -14.52 21.57
CA SER A 120 -13.88 -15.81 22.11
C SER A 120 -12.97 -16.38 23.19
N ARG A 121 -11.66 -16.07 23.18
CA ARG A 121 -10.67 -16.71 24.07
C ARG A 121 -9.93 -15.77 25.00
N CYS A 122 -9.85 -14.49 24.67
CA CYS A 122 -8.95 -13.53 25.32
C CYS A 122 -9.68 -12.41 26.06
N ALA A 123 -10.92 -12.68 26.49
CA ALA A 123 -11.81 -11.71 27.16
C ALA A 123 -11.34 -11.28 28.56
N LYS A 124 -10.24 -11.86 29.06
CA LYS A 124 -9.59 -11.43 30.30
C LYS A 124 -8.20 -10.84 29.99
N PRO A 125 -7.89 -9.63 30.48
CA PRO A 125 -6.54 -9.08 30.44
C PRO A 125 -5.60 -9.82 31.40
#